data_AF-E4UXN4-F1
#
_entry.id   AF-E4UXN4-F1
#
_cell.length_a   1.000
_cell.length_b   1.000
_cell.length_c   1.000
_cell.angle_alpha   90.00
_cell.angle_beta   90.00
_cell.angle_gamma   90.00
#
_symmetry.space_group_name_H-M   'P 1'
#
loop_
_entity.id
_entity.type
_entity.pdbx_description
1 polymer ?
#
loop_
_entity_poly.entity_id
_entity_poly.type
_entity_poly.pdbx_seq_one_letter_code
_entity_poly.pdbx_strand_id
1 'polypeptide(L)'
;MFGKALPFVPPATLFISSCFLDFLYRSIVIRLAIYTTITAVACLAIISPPFNNALLNYLTGFFSFWYIIWSANILFIYRPLQLRRLKRHGSPAEIAYRWEGLPPPYTHRRFQWAWDLSTNYRGIGWEHTMPTDGYPPLKTHGVVKDKDFSPRIPLICRQVRRIVVSYILLDLAQNVLHMSWRNSLDWARAIAEIIATGLALFGFTDGLHALATLIGVGLLGGEEWMYPALFGRLEYFKQMRIKDIWGRVWHDLFRSGFLSLSQAIAPKGPAVLLVCFILSGLLHAAASYSASRDTTATMWVFFFFCAQPMGVILQAYIDASVKGIAGEPKSSPIVPMVRRFLVFLAGVVFVYHTFPWACRDPGLREAINGAPLPWSLARLLLASF
;
A
#
# COMPACT_ATOMS: atom_id res chain seq x y z
N MET A 1 -15.98 -6.24 -26.29
CA MET A 1 -16.13 -6.84 -24.93
C MET A 1 -14.80 -7.26 -24.30
N PHE A 2 -13.87 -7.88 -25.04
CA PHE A 2 -12.59 -8.36 -24.51
C PHE A 2 -11.71 -7.30 -23.80
N GLY A 3 -11.70 -6.04 -24.24
CA GLY A 3 -10.88 -4.99 -23.62
C GLY A 3 -11.18 -4.79 -22.13
N LYS A 4 -12.45 -4.87 -21.70
CA LYS A 4 -12.83 -4.70 -20.28
C LYS A 4 -12.38 -5.83 -19.37
N ALA A 5 -12.07 -7.00 -19.93
CA ALA A 5 -11.56 -8.14 -19.17
C ALA A 5 -10.04 -8.08 -18.96
N LEU A 6 -9.34 -7.29 -19.77
CA LEU A 6 -7.87 -7.24 -19.82
C LEU A 6 -7.20 -6.99 -18.45
N PRO A 7 -7.69 -6.08 -17.59
CA PRO A 7 -7.09 -5.84 -16.27
C PRO A 7 -7.18 -7.04 -15.31
N PHE A 8 -8.11 -7.96 -15.57
CA PHE A 8 -8.34 -9.14 -14.72
C PHE A 8 -7.52 -10.36 -15.15
N VAL A 9 -6.90 -10.31 -16.34
CA VAL A 9 -6.11 -11.43 -16.85
C VAL A 9 -4.82 -11.63 -16.03
N PRO A 10 -4.01 -10.62 -15.67
CA PRO A 10 -2.85 -10.79 -14.80
C PRO A 10 -3.15 -11.49 -13.46
N PRO A 11 -4.14 -11.03 -12.65
CA PRO A 11 -4.52 -11.73 -11.42
C PRO A 11 -5.00 -13.16 -11.66
N ALA A 12 -5.87 -13.37 -12.67
CA ALA A 12 -6.43 -14.69 -12.95
C ALA A 12 -5.34 -15.68 -13.36
N THR A 13 -4.43 -15.27 -14.24
CA THR A 13 -3.30 -16.09 -14.69
C THR A 13 -2.40 -16.47 -13.51
N LEU A 14 -2.04 -15.52 -12.65
CA LEU A 14 -1.21 -15.80 -11.47
C LEU A 14 -1.93 -16.73 -10.47
N PHE A 15 -3.21 -16.49 -10.24
CA PHE A 15 -4.04 -17.34 -9.37
C PHE A 15 -4.12 -18.78 -9.89
N ILE A 16 -4.50 -18.97 -11.16
CA ILE A 16 -4.60 -20.29 -11.79
C ILE A 16 -3.25 -21.00 -11.75
N SER A 17 -2.16 -20.30 -12.08
CA SER A 17 -0.80 -20.86 -12.01
C SER A 17 -0.43 -21.31 -10.59
N SER A 18 -0.87 -20.56 -9.57
CA SER A 18 -0.64 -20.88 -8.16
C SER A 18 -1.42 -22.11 -7.68
N CYS A 19 -2.48 -22.54 -8.39
CA CYS A 19 -3.13 -23.82 -8.12
C CYS A 19 -2.25 -25.03 -8.52
N PHE A 20 -1.28 -24.82 -9.43
CA PHE A 20 -0.46 -25.86 -10.05
C PHE A 20 1.05 -25.69 -9.77
N LEU A 21 1.40 -25.21 -8.57
CA LEU A 21 2.79 -24.93 -8.19
C LEU A 21 3.73 -26.13 -8.37
N ASP A 22 3.27 -27.35 -8.08
CA ASP A 22 4.05 -28.58 -8.23
C ASP A 22 4.51 -28.84 -9.67
N PHE A 23 3.74 -28.37 -10.65
CA PHE A 23 4.07 -28.46 -12.08
C PHE A 23 4.87 -27.23 -12.52
N LEU A 24 4.41 -26.05 -12.12
CA LEU A 24 5.02 -24.76 -12.43
C LEU A 24 6.51 -24.72 -12.05
N TYR A 25 6.88 -25.26 -10.89
CA TYR A 25 8.25 -25.21 -10.38
C TYR A 25 9.17 -26.31 -10.92
N ARG A 26 8.67 -27.22 -11.77
CA ARG A 26 9.51 -28.20 -12.47
C ARG A 26 10.36 -27.57 -13.56
N SER A 27 9.94 -26.42 -14.09
CA SER A 27 10.62 -25.78 -15.22
C SER A 27 10.67 -24.28 -15.07
N ILE A 28 11.88 -23.73 -15.17
CA ILE A 28 12.09 -22.28 -15.26
C ILE A 28 11.43 -21.69 -16.51
N VAL A 29 11.35 -22.46 -17.60
CA VAL A 29 10.73 -22.02 -18.86
C VAL A 29 9.24 -21.76 -18.68
N ILE A 30 8.53 -22.63 -17.96
CA ILE A 30 7.09 -22.44 -17.67
C ILE A 30 6.88 -21.17 -16.82
N ARG A 31 7.73 -20.96 -15.80
CA ARG A 31 7.67 -19.75 -14.97
C ARG A 31 7.93 -18.48 -15.77
N LEU A 32 8.94 -18.49 -16.64
CA LEU A 32 9.26 -17.38 -17.53
C LEU A 32 8.11 -17.11 -18.51
N ALA A 33 7.51 -18.15 -19.08
CA ALA A 33 6.37 -18.02 -20.00
C ALA A 33 5.18 -17.34 -19.29
N ILE A 34 4.79 -17.83 -18.11
CA ILE A 34 3.70 -17.24 -17.32
C ILE A 34 4.00 -15.78 -16.95
N TYR A 35 5.22 -15.50 -16.47
CA TYR A 35 5.64 -14.14 -16.14
C TYR A 35 5.59 -13.21 -17.36
N THR A 36 6.04 -13.70 -18.52
CA THR A 36 6.01 -12.94 -19.78
C THR A 36 4.58 -12.66 -20.21
N THR A 37 3.68 -13.64 -20.11
CA THR A 37 2.25 -13.45 -20.41
C THR A 37 1.62 -12.42 -19.47
N ILE A 38 1.86 -12.52 -18.16
CA ILE A 38 1.37 -11.55 -17.17
C ILE A 38 1.88 -10.14 -17.51
N THR A 39 3.17 -10.01 -17.82
CA THR A 39 3.81 -8.73 -18.13
C THR A 39 3.26 -8.13 -19.42
N ALA A 40 3.18 -8.92 -20.50
CA ALA A 40 2.66 -8.45 -21.78
C ALA A 40 1.20 -7.97 -21.66
N VAL A 41 0.36 -8.73 -20.95
CA VAL A 41 -1.05 -8.38 -20.76
C VAL A 41 -1.22 -7.18 -19.83
N ALA A 42 -0.41 -7.09 -18.77
CA ALA A 42 -0.39 -5.92 -17.90
C ALA A 42 0.03 -4.64 -18.66
N CYS A 43 1.08 -4.71 -19.49
CA CYS A 43 1.49 -3.60 -20.34
C CYS A 43 0.38 -3.21 -21.33
N LEU A 44 -0.30 -4.18 -21.94
CA LEU A 44 -1.44 -3.90 -22.82
C LEU A 44 -2.60 -3.23 -22.06
N ALA A 45 -2.88 -3.65 -20.82
CA ALA A 45 -3.90 -3.02 -19.98
C ALA A 45 -3.54 -1.58 -19.60
N ILE A 46 -2.24 -1.31 -19.39
CA ILE A 46 -1.73 0.03 -19.07
C ILE A 46 -1.83 0.96 -20.29
N ILE A 47 -1.49 0.46 -21.48
CA ILE A 47 -1.47 1.21 -22.74
C ILE A 47 -2.87 1.31 -23.37
N SER A 48 -3.78 0.41 -23.03
CA SER A 48 -5.15 0.39 -23.53
C SER A 48 -6.19 0.23 -22.40
N PRO A 49 -6.23 1.15 -21.41
CA PRO A 49 -7.25 1.19 -20.37
C PRO A 49 -8.66 1.13 -20.94
N PRO A 50 -9.52 0.22 -20.45
CA PRO A 50 -10.78 -0.11 -21.12
C PRO A 50 -12.00 0.63 -20.56
N PHE A 51 -11.82 1.48 -19.55
CA PHE A 51 -12.93 2.13 -18.85
C PHE A 51 -13.08 3.60 -19.23
N ASN A 52 -14.33 4.08 -19.20
CA ASN A 52 -14.67 5.50 -19.35
C ASN A 52 -14.62 6.25 -18.00
N ASN A 53 -13.98 5.66 -16.99
CA ASN A 53 -13.91 6.20 -15.64
C ASN A 53 -12.44 6.26 -15.21
N ALA A 54 -11.96 7.44 -14.86
CA ALA A 54 -10.55 7.69 -14.53
C ALA A 54 -10.08 6.89 -13.31
N LEU A 55 -10.92 6.71 -12.28
CA LEU A 55 -10.60 5.88 -11.12
C LEU A 55 -10.36 4.42 -11.53
N LEU A 56 -11.24 3.83 -12.33
CA LEU A 56 -11.08 2.46 -12.81
C LEU A 56 -9.83 2.30 -13.70
N ASN A 57 -9.51 3.30 -14.51
CA ASN A 57 -8.28 3.29 -15.31
C ASN A 57 -7.03 3.47 -14.44
N TYR A 58 -7.06 4.32 -13.42
CA TYR A 58 -5.97 4.48 -12.45
C TYR A 58 -5.71 3.17 -11.72
N LEU A 59 -6.75 2.52 -11.20
CA LEU A 59 -6.67 1.20 -10.56
C LEU A 59 -6.20 0.12 -11.54
N THR A 60 -6.61 0.20 -12.81
CA THR A 60 -6.13 -0.70 -13.86
C THR A 60 -4.62 -0.59 -14.02
N GLY A 61 -4.10 0.62 -14.21
CA GLY A 61 -2.65 0.80 -14.37
C GLY A 61 -1.88 0.38 -13.13
N PHE A 62 -2.38 0.78 -11.95
CA PHE A 62 -1.81 0.44 -10.66
C PHE A 62 -1.70 -1.07 -10.45
N PHE A 63 -2.82 -1.80 -10.56
CA PHE A 63 -2.85 -3.23 -10.30
C PHE A 63 -2.20 -4.05 -11.41
N SER A 64 -2.26 -3.61 -12.67
CA SER A 64 -1.54 -4.28 -13.76
C SER A 64 -0.03 -4.28 -13.49
N PHE A 65 0.53 -3.13 -13.09
CA PHE A 65 1.95 -3.06 -12.75
C PHE A 65 2.25 -3.81 -11.45
N TRP A 66 1.36 -3.73 -10.44
CA TRP A 66 1.52 -4.52 -9.22
C TRP A 66 1.62 -6.02 -9.52
N TYR A 67 0.82 -6.56 -10.43
CA TYR A 67 0.89 -7.97 -10.78
C TYR A 67 2.16 -8.37 -11.53
N ILE A 68 2.87 -7.44 -12.17
CA ILE A 68 4.25 -7.67 -12.64
C ILE A 68 5.17 -7.91 -11.43
N ILE A 69 5.15 -7.01 -10.44
CA ILE A 69 5.96 -7.16 -9.22
C ILE A 69 5.58 -8.42 -8.43
N TRP A 70 4.28 -8.65 -8.24
CA TRP A 70 3.77 -9.73 -7.40
C TRP A 70 4.01 -11.10 -8.03
N SER A 71 3.84 -11.23 -9.35
CA SER A 71 4.19 -12.47 -10.06
C SER A 71 5.69 -12.73 -10.04
N ALA A 72 6.55 -11.70 -10.16
CA ALA A 72 8.00 -11.89 -10.02
C ALA A 72 8.36 -12.44 -8.63
N ASN A 73 7.74 -11.88 -7.58
CA ASN A 73 7.92 -12.34 -6.21
C ASN A 73 7.50 -13.81 -6.06
N ILE A 74 6.28 -14.16 -6.44
CA ILE A 74 5.80 -15.54 -6.29
C ILE A 74 6.67 -16.48 -7.12
N LEU A 75 6.84 -16.22 -8.43
CA LEU A 75 7.45 -17.15 -9.38
C LEU A 75 8.96 -17.35 -9.18
N PHE A 76 9.70 -16.33 -8.77
CA PHE A 76 11.17 -16.39 -8.76
C PHE A 76 11.81 -16.19 -7.39
N ILE A 77 11.17 -15.44 -6.49
CA ILE A 77 11.80 -15.03 -5.22
C ILE A 77 11.31 -15.91 -4.08
N TYR A 78 10.00 -15.93 -3.89
CA TYR A 78 9.37 -16.80 -2.94
C TYR A 78 9.63 -18.25 -3.39
N ARG A 79 9.91 -19.12 -2.42
CA ARG A 79 10.03 -20.55 -2.64
C ARG A 79 8.70 -21.18 -2.24
N PRO A 80 7.61 -21.08 -3.04
CA PRO A 80 6.27 -21.42 -2.60
C PRO A 80 6.08 -22.89 -2.22
N LEU A 81 6.91 -23.79 -2.75
CA LEU A 81 6.92 -25.20 -2.32
C LEU A 81 7.39 -25.37 -0.85
N GLN A 82 8.14 -24.39 -0.33
CA GLN A 82 8.62 -24.35 1.05
C GLN A 82 7.80 -23.40 1.92
N LEU A 83 6.93 -22.57 1.32
CA LEU A 83 6.13 -21.62 2.08
C LEU A 83 5.11 -22.33 2.94
N ARG A 84 5.01 -21.88 4.18
CA ARG A 84 3.98 -22.29 5.11
C ARG A 84 3.00 -21.14 5.34
N ARG A 85 1.73 -21.52 5.50
CA ARG A 85 0.64 -20.62 5.84
C ARG A 85 0.07 -21.03 7.20
N LEU A 86 -0.20 -20.05 8.04
CA LEU A 86 -0.82 -20.29 9.32
C LEU A 86 -2.30 -20.64 9.13
N LYS A 87 -2.72 -21.77 9.71
CA LYS A 87 -4.11 -22.25 9.63
C LYS A 87 -4.66 -22.50 11.03
N ARG A 88 -5.89 -22.07 11.25
CA ARG A 88 -6.68 -22.44 12.43
C ARG A 88 -6.95 -23.95 12.44
N HIS A 89 -6.72 -24.55 13.60
CA HIS A 89 -6.99 -25.95 13.92
C HIS A 89 -7.62 -26.02 15.31
N GLY A 90 -8.41 -27.06 15.58
CA GLY A 90 -9.00 -27.30 16.90
C GLY A 90 -10.49 -26.96 16.97
N SER A 91 -11.06 -27.14 18.16
CA SER A 91 -12.49 -26.93 18.42
C SER A 91 -12.76 -25.43 18.71
N PRO A 92 -14.02 -24.98 18.72
CA PRO A 92 -14.35 -23.61 19.09
C PRO A 92 -13.87 -23.22 20.49
N ALA A 93 -13.73 -24.17 21.42
CA ALA A 93 -13.29 -23.90 22.79
C ALA A 93 -11.77 -23.72 22.92
N GLU A 94 -10.99 -24.34 22.01
CA GLU A 94 -9.53 -24.36 22.06
C GLU A 94 -8.96 -24.19 20.66
N ILE A 95 -8.51 -22.97 20.37
CA ILE A 95 -8.06 -22.58 19.03
C ILE A 95 -6.54 -22.69 18.99
N ALA A 96 -6.04 -23.61 18.16
CA ALA A 96 -4.62 -23.78 17.90
C ALA A 96 -4.30 -23.32 16.48
N TYR A 97 -3.14 -22.70 16.28
CA TYR A 97 -2.67 -22.34 14.94
C TYR A 97 -1.46 -23.19 14.60
N ARG A 98 -1.47 -23.74 13.38
CA ARG A 98 -0.38 -24.58 12.89
C ARG A 98 0.06 -24.11 11.51
N TRP A 99 1.35 -24.27 11.26
CA TRP A 99 1.91 -24.06 9.94
C TRP A 99 1.49 -25.20 9.01
N GLU A 100 0.69 -24.86 8.01
CA GLU A 100 0.29 -25.75 6.92
C GLU A 100 1.25 -25.50 5.75
N GLY A 101 1.92 -26.55 5.29
CA GLY A 101 2.69 -26.52 4.05
C GLY A 101 1.78 -26.48 2.83
N LEU A 102 2.36 -26.69 1.65
CA LEU A 102 1.62 -26.74 0.40
C LEU A 102 0.57 -27.88 0.43
N PRO A 103 -0.75 -27.60 0.32
CA PRO A 103 -1.78 -28.65 0.30
C PRO A 103 -1.63 -29.62 -0.89
N PRO A 104 -2.35 -30.75 -0.97
CA PRO A 104 -2.39 -31.57 -2.18
C PRO A 104 -3.07 -30.82 -3.36
N PRO A 105 -2.65 -31.07 -4.62
CA PRO A 105 -3.26 -30.46 -5.79
C PRO A 105 -4.75 -30.83 -5.92
N TYR A 106 -5.52 -30.01 -6.66
CA TYR A 106 -6.96 -30.21 -6.91
C TYR A 106 -7.88 -30.22 -5.68
N THR A 107 -7.37 -29.80 -4.52
CA THR A 107 -8.19 -29.68 -3.31
C THR A 107 -8.75 -28.28 -3.15
N HIS A 108 -9.92 -28.17 -2.49
CA HIS A 108 -10.45 -26.87 -2.07
C HIS A 108 -9.44 -26.08 -1.21
N ARG A 109 -8.63 -26.79 -0.40
CA ARG A 109 -7.53 -26.17 0.37
C ARG A 109 -6.46 -25.57 -0.54
N ARG A 110 -6.03 -26.26 -1.60
CA ARG A 110 -5.10 -25.71 -2.61
C ARG A 110 -5.68 -24.45 -3.25
N PHE A 111 -6.96 -24.44 -3.60
CA PHE A 111 -7.62 -23.27 -4.17
C PHE A 111 -7.59 -22.07 -3.20
N GLN A 112 -7.99 -22.27 -1.94
CA GLN A 112 -7.94 -21.22 -0.91
C GLN A 112 -6.52 -20.72 -0.62
N TRP A 113 -5.53 -21.62 -0.69
CA TRP A 113 -4.12 -21.30 -0.49
C TRP A 113 -3.59 -20.46 -1.66
N ALA A 114 -3.91 -20.85 -2.90
CA ALA A 114 -3.55 -20.10 -4.11
C ALA A 114 -4.22 -18.73 -4.17
N TRP A 115 -5.50 -18.63 -3.77
CA TRP A 115 -6.24 -17.37 -3.72
C TRP A 115 -5.63 -16.40 -2.73
N ASP A 116 -5.34 -16.89 -1.51
CA ASP A 116 -4.69 -16.07 -0.50
C ASP A 116 -3.30 -15.64 -0.97
N LEU A 117 -2.49 -16.54 -1.55
CA LEU A 117 -1.17 -16.17 -2.07
C LEU A 117 -1.25 -15.09 -3.18
N SER A 118 -2.23 -15.16 -4.08
CA SER A 118 -2.36 -14.23 -5.20
C SER A 118 -2.99 -12.88 -4.84
N THR A 119 -3.68 -12.78 -3.70
CA THR A 119 -4.45 -11.57 -3.31
C THR A 119 -4.05 -10.95 -1.96
N ASN A 120 -3.36 -11.70 -1.08
CA ASN A 120 -2.84 -11.21 0.19
C ASN A 120 -1.48 -10.51 0.00
N TYR A 121 -1.52 -9.30 -0.53
CA TYR A 121 -0.32 -8.52 -0.89
C TYR A 121 0.61 -8.19 0.29
N ARG A 122 0.07 -8.23 1.52
CA ARG A 122 0.84 -8.05 2.76
C ARG A 122 1.49 -9.35 3.24
N GLY A 123 1.06 -10.50 2.73
CA GLY A 123 1.47 -11.81 3.20
C GLY A 123 1.04 -12.09 4.65
N ILE A 124 -0.05 -11.50 5.16
CA ILE A 124 -0.46 -11.75 6.55
C ILE A 124 -0.78 -13.24 6.73
N GLY A 125 -0.21 -13.86 7.77
CA GLY A 125 -0.36 -15.30 8.02
C GLY A 125 0.58 -16.20 7.21
N TRP A 126 1.51 -15.63 6.44
CA TRP A 126 2.56 -16.38 5.75
C TRP A 126 3.88 -16.33 6.52
N GLU A 127 4.66 -17.43 6.43
CA GLU A 127 5.91 -17.59 7.19
C GLU A 127 6.95 -16.51 6.86
N HIS A 128 7.09 -16.15 5.58
CA HIS A 128 8.10 -15.18 5.10
C HIS A 128 7.86 -13.72 5.51
N THR A 129 6.69 -13.43 6.08
CA THR A 129 6.21 -12.09 6.45
C THR A 129 5.78 -12.02 7.91
N MET A 130 6.02 -13.09 8.68
CA MET A 130 5.67 -13.13 10.09
C MET A 130 6.46 -12.06 10.87
N PRO A 131 5.80 -11.21 11.67
CA PRO A 131 6.48 -10.32 12.61
C PRO A 131 7.29 -11.12 13.63
N THR A 132 8.42 -10.57 14.08
CA THR A 132 9.29 -11.20 15.10
C THR A 132 8.53 -11.57 16.37
N ASP A 133 7.57 -10.74 16.79
CA ASP A 133 6.75 -10.95 17.98
C ASP A 133 5.46 -11.76 17.74
N GLY A 134 5.24 -12.23 16.49
CA GLY A 134 4.00 -12.84 16.06
C GLY A 134 2.83 -11.86 15.86
N TYR A 135 1.70 -12.37 15.39
CA TYR A 135 0.48 -11.58 15.21
C TYR A 135 -0.33 -11.60 16.51
N PRO A 136 -0.72 -10.49 17.15
CA PRO A 136 -1.68 -10.54 18.24
C PRO A 136 -3.04 -11.08 17.75
N PRO A 137 -3.71 -12.03 18.45
CA PRO A 137 -3.40 -12.62 19.77
C PRO A 137 -2.50 -13.88 19.72
N LEU A 138 -2.06 -14.28 18.54
CA LEU A 138 -1.19 -15.42 18.24
C LEU A 138 0.24 -15.21 18.75
N LYS A 139 0.46 -15.36 20.05
CA LYS A 139 1.82 -15.54 20.57
C LYS A 139 2.36 -16.87 20.02
N THR A 140 3.60 -16.85 19.56
CA THR A 140 4.26 -17.80 18.61
C THR A 140 4.01 -19.30 18.81
N HIS A 141 3.58 -19.77 19.98
CA HIS A 141 3.33 -21.19 20.28
C HIS A 141 2.12 -21.46 21.20
N GLY A 142 1.23 -20.48 21.39
CA GLY A 142 0.13 -20.59 22.35
C GLY A 142 -1.19 -21.12 21.76
N VAL A 143 -1.87 -21.97 22.51
CA VAL A 143 -3.32 -22.16 22.39
C VAL A 143 -4.00 -20.85 22.76
N VAL A 144 -4.89 -20.36 21.90
CA VAL A 144 -5.68 -19.14 22.14
C VAL A 144 -7.11 -19.54 22.47
N LYS A 145 -7.72 -18.86 23.44
CA LYS A 145 -9.12 -19.10 23.80
C LYS A 145 -10.00 -18.20 22.94
N ASP A 146 -11.20 -18.67 22.59
CA ASP A 146 -12.14 -17.88 21.76
C ASP A 146 -12.46 -16.50 22.37
N LYS A 147 -12.50 -16.43 23.71
CA LYS A 147 -12.67 -15.18 24.46
C LYS A 147 -11.55 -14.15 24.27
N ASP A 148 -10.40 -14.56 23.77
CA ASP A 148 -9.25 -13.67 23.52
C ASP A 148 -9.43 -12.89 22.19
N PHE A 149 -10.40 -13.30 21.35
CA PHE A 149 -10.80 -12.56 20.16
C PHE A 149 -11.86 -11.51 20.48
N SER A 150 -11.82 -10.38 19.75
CA SER A 150 -12.84 -9.35 19.91
C SER A 150 -14.23 -9.91 19.54
N PRO A 151 -15.28 -9.59 20.32
CA PRO A 151 -16.64 -9.92 19.91
C PRO A 151 -16.98 -9.28 18.56
N ARG A 152 -17.75 -9.98 17.72
CA ARG A 152 -18.02 -9.57 16.34
C ARG A 152 -18.75 -8.24 16.22
N ILE A 153 -19.70 -7.95 17.11
CA ILE A 153 -20.51 -6.72 17.05
C ILE A 153 -19.64 -5.46 17.24
N PRO A 154 -18.81 -5.33 18.30
CA PRO A 154 -17.86 -4.23 18.45
C PRO A 154 -16.94 -4.04 17.24
N LEU A 155 -16.47 -5.13 16.64
CA LEU A 155 -15.65 -5.07 15.42
C LEU A 155 -16.44 -4.46 14.26
N ILE A 156 -17.66 -4.94 14.01
CA ILE A 156 -18.55 -4.42 12.96
C ILE A 156 -18.77 -2.92 13.16
N CYS A 157 -19.16 -2.50 14.37
CA CYS A 157 -19.37 -1.08 14.70
C CYS A 157 -18.09 -0.25 14.44
N ARG A 158 -16.93 -0.78 14.80
CA ARG A 158 -15.64 -0.10 14.58
C ARG A 158 -15.31 0.04 13.09
N GLN A 159 -15.55 -0.97 12.27
CA GLN A 159 -15.31 -0.88 10.82
C GLN A 159 -16.33 0.03 10.14
N VAL A 160 -17.62 -0.03 10.51
CA VAL A 160 -18.63 0.92 10.01
C VAL A 160 -18.25 2.36 10.32
N ARG A 161 -17.82 2.64 11.56
CA ARG A 161 -17.31 3.97 11.93
C ARG A 161 -16.13 4.40 11.06
N ARG A 162 -15.18 3.50 10.78
CA ARG A 162 -14.04 3.81 9.90
C ARG A 162 -14.48 4.11 8.48
N ILE A 163 -15.40 3.32 7.92
CA ILE A 163 -15.96 3.58 6.58
C ILE A 163 -16.61 4.96 6.52
N VAL A 164 -17.40 5.34 7.53
CA VAL A 164 -18.03 6.66 7.61
C VAL A 164 -16.99 7.78 7.70
N VAL A 165 -15.97 7.63 8.55
CA VAL A 165 -14.88 8.62 8.65
C VAL A 165 -14.13 8.75 7.32
N SER A 166 -13.76 7.63 6.70
CA SER A 166 -13.12 7.57 5.39
C SER A 166 -13.93 8.28 4.31
N TYR A 167 -15.25 8.10 4.31
CA TYR A 167 -16.17 8.77 3.41
C TYR A 167 -16.12 10.30 3.60
N ILE A 168 -16.22 10.77 4.86
CA ILE A 168 -16.17 12.20 5.19
C ILE A 168 -14.83 12.81 4.76
N LEU A 169 -13.71 12.11 4.99
CA LEU A 169 -12.39 12.59 4.60
C LEU A 169 -12.24 12.70 3.08
N LEU A 170 -12.77 11.73 2.33
CA LEU A 170 -12.77 11.78 0.87
C LEU A 170 -13.66 12.91 0.34
N ASP A 171 -14.85 13.11 0.92
CA ASP A 171 -15.75 14.21 0.58
C ASP A 171 -15.11 15.57 0.83
N LEU A 172 -14.50 15.77 2.00
CA LEU A 172 -13.78 17.00 2.33
C LEU A 172 -12.63 17.23 1.35
N ALA A 173 -11.85 16.19 1.04
CA ALA A 173 -10.73 16.29 0.12
C ALA A 173 -11.16 16.69 -1.30
N GLN A 174 -12.21 16.06 -1.85
CA GLN A 174 -12.74 16.42 -3.17
C GLN A 174 -13.17 17.88 -3.20
N ASN A 175 -13.86 18.37 -2.16
CA ASN A 175 -14.30 19.76 -2.10
C ASN A 175 -13.11 20.75 -2.10
N VAL A 176 -12.06 20.47 -1.31
CA VAL A 176 -10.85 21.31 -1.29
C VAL A 176 -10.14 21.32 -2.64
N LEU A 177 -10.08 20.17 -3.32
CA LEU A 177 -9.46 20.04 -4.65
C LEU A 177 -10.28 20.71 -5.77
N HIS A 178 -11.60 20.83 -5.61
CA HIS A 178 -12.48 21.54 -6.54
C HIS A 178 -12.54 23.05 -6.31
N MET A 179 -12.09 23.54 -5.15
CA MET A 179 -12.14 24.96 -4.83
C MET A 179 -11.25 25.79 -5.78
N SER A 180 -11.79 26.91 -6.27
CA SER A 180 -11.04 27.85 -7.11
C SER A 180 -10.13 28.72 -6.25
N TRP A 181 -8.83 28.44 -6.29
CA TRP A 181 -7.80 29.18 -5.54
C TRP A 181 -7.33 30.48 -6.22
N ARG A 182 -8.13 31.07 -7.13
CA ARG A 182 -7.70 32.21 -7.99
C ARG A 182 -7.16 33.43 -7.22
N ASN A 183 -7.65 33.67 -6.01
CA ASN A 183 -7.29 34.85 -5.20
C ASN A 183 -6.42 34.49 -3.97
N SER A 184 -5.88 33.27 -3.92
CA SER A 184 -5.11 32.80 -2.77
C SER A 184 -3.61 32.84 -3.02
N LEU A 185 -2.83 32.99 -1.94
CA LEU A 185 -1.38 32.89 -2.01
C LEU A 185 -0.97 31.47 -2.47
N ASP A 186 0.00 31.38 -3.38
CA ASP A 186 0.43 30.10 -3.99
C ASP A 186 0.84 29.04 -2.95
N TRP A 187 1.45 29.48 -1.84
CA TRP A 187 1.85 28.58 -0.76
C TRP A 187 0.65 27.97 -0.02
N ALA A 188 -0.42 28.75 0.19
CA ALA A 188 -1.62 28.28 0.86
C ALA A 188 -2.35 27.24 -0.01
N ARG A 189 -2.42 27.50 -1.32
CA ARG A 189 -2.94 26.55 -2.30
C ARG A 189 -2.14 25.25 -2.30
N ALA A 190 -0.81 25.31 -2.35
CA ALA A 190 0.04 24.11 -2.37
C ALA A 190 -0.16 23.25 -1.11
N ILE A 191 -0.21 23.87 0.07
CA ILE A 191 -0.47 23.17 1.33
C ILE A 191 -1.85 22.50 1.32
N ALA A 192 -2.88 23.22 0.87
CA ALA A 192 -4.22 22.68 0.79
C ALA A 192 -4.33 21.50 -0.18
N GLU A 193 -3.70 21.60 -1.36
CA GLU A 193 -3.62 20.50 -2.34
C GLU A 193 -2.92 19.26 -1.77
N ILE A 194 -1.82 19.44 -1.03
CA ILE A 194 -1.08 18.35 -0.38
C ILE A 194 -1.94 17.66 0.68
N ILE A 195 -2.56 18.43 1.57
CA ILE A 195 -3.41 17.90 2.65
C ILE A 195 -4.62 17.18 2.05
N ALA A 196 -5.33 17.81 1.11
CA ALA A 196 -6.52 17.22 0.50
C ALA A 196 -6.18 15.93 -0.25
N THR A 197 -5.08 15.90 -1.02
CA THR A 197 -4.64 14.67 -1.68
C THR A 197 -4.32 13.56 -0.66
N GLY A 198 -3.61 13.90 0.42
CA GLY A 198 -3.32 12.95 1.50
C GLY A 198 -4.59 12.39 2.17
N LEU A 199 -5.57 13.25 2.43
CA LEU A 199 -6.87 12.85 3.00
C LEU A 199 -7.68 11.97 2.04
N ALA A 200 -7.71 12.29 0.75
CA ALA A 200 -8.39 11.49 -0.26
C ALA A 200 -7.78 10.08 -0.33
N LEU A 201 -6.46 9.97 -0.38
CA LEU A 201 -5.77 8.68 -0.47
C LEU A 201 -5.93 7.86 0.81
N PHE A 202 -5.80 8.49 1.97
CA PHE A 202 -6.05 7.84 3.26
C PHE A 202 -7.50 7.37 3.37
N GLY A 203 -8.46 8.26 3.12
CA GLY A 203 -9.89 7.97 3.18
C GLY A 203 -10.28 6.82 2.27
N PHE A 204 -9.86 6.88 1.00
CA PHE A 204 -10.15 5.83 0.02
C PHE A 204 -9.58 4.47 0.42
N THR A 205 -8.28 4.41 0.73
CA THR A 205 -7.60 3.14 1.03
C THR A 205 -8.00 2.55 2.38
N ASP A 206 -8.14 3.38 3.43
CA ASP A 206 -8.61 2.91 4.74
C ASP A 206 -10.07 2.47 4.66
N GLY A 207 -10.90 3.16 3.88
CA GLY A 207 -12.30 2.83 3.67
C GLY A 207 -12.47 1.48 2.97
N LEU A 208 -11.72 1.24 1.89
CA LEU A 208 -11.69 -0.06 1.20
C LEU A 208 -11.19 -1.18 2.13
N HIS A 209 -10.16 -0.93 2.93
CA HIS A 209 -9.66 -1.91 3.87
C HIS A 209 -10.65 -2.21 5.00
N ALA A 210 -11.32 -1.19 5.54
CA ALA A 210 -12.38 -1.35 6.54
C ALA A 210 -13.57 -2.13 5.96
N LEU A 211 -13.95 -1.87 4.71
CA LEU A 211 -14.98 -2.63 3.99
C LEU A 211 -14.58 -4.09 3.78
N ALA A 212 -13.35 -4.35 3.33
CA ALA A 212 -12.83 -5.71 3.17
C ALA A 212 -12.81 -6.47 4.51
N THR A 213 -12.48 -5.78 5.61
CA THR A 213 -12.52 -6.35 6.97
C THR A 213 -13.94 -6.62 7.43
N LEU A 214 -14.88 -5.71 7.15
CA LEU A 214 -16.29 -5.86 7.49
C LEU A 214 -16.90 -7.08 6.77
N ILE A 215 -16.62 -7.24 5.48
CA ILE A 215 -17.07 -8.39 4.70
C ILE A 215 -16.36 -9.67 5.19
N GLY A 216 -15.03 -9.66 5.24
CA GLY A 216 -14.23 -10.84 5.56
C GLY A 216 -14.47 -11.37 6.97
N VAL A 217 -14.46 -10.49 7.98
CA VAL A 217 -14.59 -10.89 9.40
C VAL A 217 -16.04 -10.79 9.86
N GLY A 218 -16.72 -9.68 9.56
CA GLY A 218 -18.07 -9.42 10.03
C GLY A 218 -19.12 -10.33 9.40
N LEU A 219 -19.09 -10.49 8.07
CA LEU A 219 -20.10 -11.27 7.33
C LEU A 219 -19.66 -12.71 7.10
N LEU A 220 -18.42 -12.94 6.69
CA LEU A 220 -17.92 -14.26 6.31
C LEU A 220 -17.25 -15.03 7.45
N GLY A 221 -17.13 -14.44 8.64
CA GLY A 221 -16.59 -15.11 9.83
C GLY A 221 -15.08 -15.39 9.78
N GLY A 222 -14.32 -14.63 9.00
CA GLY A 222 -12.86 -14.63 8.99
C GLY A 222 -12.27 -14.15 10.33
N GLU A 223 -10.94 -14.01 10.39
CA GLU A 223 -10.23 -13.73 11.65
C GLU A 223 -9.67 -12.31 11.67
N GLU A 224 -9.93 -11.56 12.76
CA GLU A 224 -9.55 -10.15 12.88
C GLU A 224 -8.06 -9.89 12.70
N TRP A 225 -7.21 -10.77 13.24
CA TRP A 225 -5.74 -10.63 13.17
C TRP A 225 -5.21 -10.70 11.73
N MET A 226 -5.98 -11.25 10.78
CA MET A 226 -5.64 -11.25 9.35
C MET A 226 -5.82 -9.87 8.69
N TYR A 227 -6.49 -8.94 9.38
CA TYR A 227 -6.76 -7.57 8.93
C TYR A 227 -6.15 -6.54 9.89
N PRO A 228 -4.81 -6.56 10.12
CA PRO A 228 -4.18 -5.55 10.96
C PRO A 228 -4.31 -4.16 10.32
N ALA A 229 -4.16 -3.10 11.12
CA ALA A 229 -4.23 -1.73 10.62
C ALA A 229 -3.31 -1.51 9.41
N LEU A 230 -3.84 -0.81 8.41
CA LEU A 230 -3.14 -0.54 7.16
C LEU A 230 -2.12 0.59 7.32
N PHE A 231 -2.53 1.65 8.02
CA PHE A 231 -1.72 2.82 8.33
C PHE A 231 -1.19 2.74 9.76
N GLY A 232 -0.04 3.35 9.99
CA GLY A 232 0.51 3.48 11.34
C GLY A 232 0.03 4.74 12.06
N ARG A 233 0.71 5.07 13.16
CA ARG A 233 0.30 6.16 14.06
C ARG A 233 0.63 7.53 13.47
N LEU A 234 -0.34 8.44 13.46
CA LEU A 234 -0.16 9.81 12.95
C LEU A 234 0.82 10.66 13.78
N GLU A 235 1.15 10.24 15.00
CA GLU A 235 2.12 10.91 15.87
C GLU A 235 3.51 11.05 15.22
N TYR A 236 3.86 10.15 14.31
CA TYR A 236 5.13 10.22 13.59
C TYR A 236 5.22 11.41 12.63
N PHE A 237 4.09 12.02 12.21
CA PHE A 237 4.11 13.27 11.44
C PHE A 237 4.68 14.44 12.24
N LYS A 238 4.64 14.41 13.59
CA LYS A 238 5.18 15.50 14.44
C LYS A 238 6.68 15.75 14.20
N GLN A 239 7.41 14.76 13.70
CA GLN A 239 8.84 14.87 13.42
C GLN A 239 9.15 15.21 11.96
N MET A 240 8.15 15.16 11.06
CA MET A 240 8.29 15.37 9.60
C MET A 240 9.48 14.61 8.98
N ARG A 241 9.77 13.41 9.47
CA ARG A 241 10.86 12.57 8.93
C ARG A 241 10.33 11.78 7.75
N ILE A 242 10.91 11.99 6.57
CA ILE A 242 10.49 11.35 5.32
C ILE A 242 10.48 9.82 5.46
N LYS A 243 11.50 9.27 6.15
CA LYS A 243 11.58 7.83 6.41
C LYS A 243 10.43 7.31 7.30
N ASP A 244 9.93 8.13 8.21
CA ASP A 244 8.87 7.72 9.14
C ASP A 244 7.50 7.90 8.49
N ILE A 245 7.33 8.90 7.61
CA ILE A 245 6.14 9.03 6.75
C ILE A 245 5.94 7.75 5.93
N TRP A 246 6.94 7.34 5.15
CA TRP A 246 6.81 6.14 4.29
C TRP A 246 6.93 4.82 5.06
N GLY A 247 7.80 4.77 6.07
CA GLY A 247 8.15 3.52 6.76
C GLY A 247 7.30 3.19 7.98
N ARG A 248 6.58 4.17 8.55
CA ARG A 248 5.80 3.99 9.80
C ARG A 248 4.38 4.50 9.72
N VAL A 249 4.05 5.43 8.81
CA VAL A 249 2.71 6.01 8.73
C VAL A 249 1.94 5.49 7.52
N TRP A 250 2.54 5.61 6.33
CA TRP A 250 1.93 5.23 5.07
C TRP A 250 1.55 3.74 5.04
N HIS A 251 0.62 3.40 4.15
CA HIS A 251 0.07 2.06 4.10
C HIS A 251 1.15 1.00 3.85
N ASP A 252 1.02 -0.16 4.49
CA ASP A 252 1.95 -1.28 4.31
C ASP A 252 1.50 -2.32 3.26
N LEU A 253 0.39 -2.05 2.55
CA LEU A 253 -0.28 -2.98 1.63
C LEU A 253 0.64 -3.74 0.67
N PHE A 254 1.59 -3.01 0.07
CA PHE A 254 2.48 -3.49 -0.99
C PHE A 254 3.94 -3.61 -0.53
N ARG A 255 4.21 -3.29 0.73
CA ARG A 255 5.57 -3.11 1.25
C ARG A 255 6.40 -4.38 1.12
N SER A 256 5.82 -5.53 1.44
CA SER A 256 6.51 -6.82 1.38
C SER A 256 6.98 -7.12 -0.04
N GLY A 257 6.08 -7.06 -1.03
CA GLY A 257 6.43 -7.35 -2.43
C GLY A 257 7.47 -6.40 -3.02
N PHE A 258 7.43 -5.10 -2.70
CA PHE A 258 8.49 -4.17 -3.10
C PHE A 258 9.83 -4.51 -2.47
N LEU A 259 9.85 -4.78 -1.16
CA LEU A 259 11.08 -5.03 -0.41
C LEU A 259 11.74 -6.33 -0.86
N SER A 260 11.00 -7.42 -1.02
CA SER A 260 11.55 -8.71 -1.43
C SER A 260 12.13 -8.66 -2.85
N LEU A 261 11.44 -8.00 -3.79
CA LEU A 261 11.99 -7.80 -5.14
C LEU A 261 13.21 -6.89 -5.14
N SER A 262 13.19 -5.82 -4.35
CA SER A 262 14.34 -4.90 -4.26
C SER A 262 15.56 -5.57 -3.64
N GLN A 263 15.38 -6.43 -2.63
CA GLN A 263 16.46 -7.21 -2.02
C GLN A 263 17.05 -8.25 -2.97
N ALA A 264 16.23 -8.82 -3.87
CA ALA A 264 16.70 -9.73 -4.90
C ALA A 264 17.55 -9.01 -5.97
N ILE A 265 17.24 -7.74 -6.26
CA ILE A 265 17.98 -6.91 -7.23
C ILE A 265 19.22 -6.27 -6.59
N ALA A 266 19.09 -5.75 -5.37
CA ALA A 266 20.13 -5.06 -4.62
C ALA A 266 20.25 -5.70 -3.23
N PRO A 267 21.37 -6.38 -2.89
CA PRO A 267 21.40 -7.26 -1.72
C PRO A 267 21.45 -6.52 -0.37
N LYS A 268 22.09 -5.33 -0.29
CA LYS A 268 22.27 -4.60 0.99
C LYS A 268 22.37 -3.08 0.79
N GLY A 269 22.08 -2.35 1.87
CA GLY A 269 22.36 -0.92 1.99
C GLY A 269 21.31 0.00 1.36
N PRO A 270 21.66 1.28 1.11
CA PRO A 270 20.72 2.28 0.60
C PRO A 270 20.20 1.99 -0.81
N ALA A 271 20.89 1.15 -1.58
CA ALA A 271 20.45 0.71 -2.90
C ALA A 271 19.10 -0.01 -2.87
N VAL A 272 18.81 -0.80 -1.82
CA VAL A 272 17.50 -1.45 -1.63
C VAL A 272 16.37 -0.41 -1.60
N LEU A 273 16.59 0.68 -0.85
CA LEU A 273 15.62 1.76 -0.72
C LEU A 273 15.39 2.45 -2.06
N LEU A 274 16.47 2.71 -2.82
CA LEU A 274 16.36 3.31 -4.15
C LEU A 274 15.55 2.42 -5.10
N VAL A 275 15.84 1.12 -5.16
CA VAL A 275 15.09 0.17 -6.00
C VAL A 275 13.62 0.10 -5.56
N CYS A 276 13.33 0.07 -4.25
CA CYS A 276 11.95 0.11 -3.73
C CYS A 276 11.17 1.31 -4.27
N PHE A 277 11.77 2.51 -4.21
CA PHE A 277 11.12 3.74 -4.66
C PHE A 277 11.03 3.85 -6.18
N ILE A 278 11.98 3.29 -6.94
CA ILE A 278 11.87 3.17 -8.40
C ILE A 278 10.69 2.27 -8.77
N LEU A 279 10.57 1.09 -8.14
CA LEU A 279 9.45 0.18 -8.39
C LEU A 279 8.11 0.81 -8.02
N SER A 280 8.05 1.51 -6.88
CA SER A 280 6.87 2.28 -6.47
C SER A 280 6.55 3.40 -7.47
N GLY A 281 7.57 4.12 -7.95
CA GLY A 281 7.42 5.16 -8.95
C GLY A 281 6.87 4.64 -10.27
N LEU A 282 7.39 3.52 -10.77
CA LEU A 282 6.89 2.88 -12.00
C LEU A 282 5.43 2.43 -11.86
N LEU A 283 5.08 1.86 -10.71
CA LEU A 283 3.71 1.44 -10.43
C LEU A 283 2.73 2.63 -10.42
N HIS A 284 3.09 3.74 -9.79
CA HIS A 284 2.25 4.93 -9.79
C HIS A 284 2.27 5.68 -11.12
N ALA A 285 3.37 5.63 -11.86
CA ALA A 285 3.46 6.14 -13.23
C ALA A 285 2.51 5.35 -14.16
N ALA A 286 2.46 4.03 -14.04
CA ALA A 286 1.50 3.20 -14.79
C ALA A 286 0.06 3.60 -14.47
N ALA A 287 -0.26 3.83 -13.19
CA ALA A 287 -1.59 4.29 -12.77
C ALA A 287 -1.95 5.67 -13.36
N SER A 288 -1.03 6.64 -13.23
CA SER A 288 -1.15 7.99 -13.80
C SER A 288 -1.38 7.95 -15.31
N TYR A 289 -0.54 7.18 -16.03
CA TYR A 289 -0.62 7.08 -17.49
C TYR A 289 -1.93 6.43 -17.95
N SER A 290 -2.37 5.35 -17.29
CA SER A 290 -3.64 4.72 -17.64
C SER A 290 -4.83 5.65 -17.42
N ALA A 291 -4.80 6.48 -16.38
CA ALA A 291 -5.88 7.42 -16.11
C ALA A 291 -5.89 8.62 -17.08
N SER A 292 -4.75 9.31 -17.25
CA SER A 292 -4.67 10.60 -17.95
C SER A 292 -4.20 10.54 -19.40
N ARG A 293 -3.46 9.48 -19.77
CA ARG A 293 -2.67 9.39 -21.00
C ARG A 293 -1.61 10.49 -21.18
N ASP A 294 -1.30 11.25 -20.14
CA ASP A 294 -0.31 12.32 -20.17
C ASP A 294 1.07 11.77 -19.74
N THR A 295 2.01 11.75 -20.67
CA THR A 295 3.39 11.29 -20.43
C THR A 295 4.17 12.25 -19.53
N THR A 296 3.93 13.55 -19.61
CA THR A 296 4.62 14.55 -18.80
C THR A 296 4.21 14.41 -17.34
N ALA A 297 2.90 14.37 -17.08
CA ALA A 297 2.36 14.11 -15.75
C ALA A 297 2.87 12.79 -15.15
N THR A 298 2.87 11.74 -15.96
CA THR A 298 3.38 10.42 -15.59
C THR A 298 4.85 10.47 -15.14
N MET A 299 5.69 11.21 -15.85
CA MET A 299 7.10 11.38 -15.47
C MET A 299 7.26 12.18 -14.17
N TRP A 300 6.43 13.19 -13.92
CA TRP A 300 6.44 13.91 -12.64
C TRP A 300 6.10 13.02 -11.45
N VAL A 301 5.10 12.15 -11.59
CA VAL A 301 4.76 11.15 -10.56
C VAL A 301 5.92 10.17 -10.35
N PHE A 302 6.56 9.70 -11.43
CA PHE A 302 7.75 8.85 -11.32
C PHE A 302 8.88 9.55 -10.55
N PHE A 303 9.21 10.79 -10.91
CA PHE A 303 10.27 11.56 -10.25
C PHE A 303 9.93 11.90 -8.80
N PHE A 304 8.66 12.11 -8.47
CA PHE A 304 8.20 12.27 -7.09
C PHE A 304 8.65 11.10 -6.21
N PHE A 305 8.40 9.86 -6.64
CA PHE A 305 8.81 8.67 -5.87
C PHE A 305 10.33 8.51 -5.84
N CYS A 306 11.01 8.72 -6.97
CA CYS A 306 12.48 8.65 -7.03
C CYS A 306 13.19 9.71 -6.17
N ALA A 307 12.55 10.85 -5.89
CA ALA A 307 13.09 11.86 -5.00
C ALA A 307 13.05 11.46 -3.51
N GLN A 308 12.11 10.60 -3.09
CA GLN A 308 11.89 10.31 -1.67
C GLN A 308 13.14 9.77 -0.92
N PRO A 309 13.94 8.84 -1.48
CA PRO A 309 15.20 8.43 -0.87
C PRO A 309 16.18 9.59 -0.64
N MET A 310 16.19 10.59 -1.53
CA MET A 310 17.04 11.78 -1.38
C MET A 310 16.64 12.61 -0.17
N GLY A 311 15.33 12.74 0.09
CA GLY A 311 14.82 13.38 1.32
C GLY A 311 15.26 12.65 2.60
N VAL A 312 15.27 11.30 2.56
CA VAL A 312 15.78 10.48 3.68
C VAL A 312 17.28 10.69 3.88
N ILE A 313 18.07 10.67 2.81
CA ILE A 313 19.53 10.88 2.86
C ILE A 313 19.85 12.29 3.35
N LEU A 314 19.15 13.32 2.86
CA LEU A 314 19.32 14.70 3.29
C LEU A 314 19.06 14.86 4.79
N GLN A 315 17.96 14.32 5.30
CA GLN A 315 17.67 14.37 6.74
C GLN A 315 18.68 13.57 7.58
N ALA A 316 19.18 12.45 7.07
CA ALA A 316 20.24 11.68 7.73
C ALA A 316 21.57 12.43 7.76
N TYR A 317 21.92 13.11 6.67
CA TYR A 317 23.11 13.96 6.59
C TYR A 317 23.02 15.13 7.58
N ILE A 318 21.88 15.83 7.65
CA ILE A 318 21.67 16.90 8.64
C ILE A 318 21.83 16.36 10.07
N ASP A 319 21.22 15.20 10.38
CA ASP A 319 21.32 14.57 11.70
C ASP A 319 22.78 14.21 12.06
N ALA A 320 23.56 13.73 11.09
CA ALA A 320 24.96 13.38 11.26
C ALA A 320 25.86 14.62 11.40
N SER A 321 25.67 15.63 10.55
CA SER A 321 26.48 16.86 10.55
C SER A 321 26.33 17.65 11.84
N VAL A 322 25.10 17.78 12.37
CA VAL A 322 24.87 18.45 13.67
C VAL A 322 25.55 17.70 14.82
N LYS A 323 25.58 16.36 14.78
CA LYS A 323 26.31 15.55 15.76
C LYS A 323 27.83 15.72 15.62
N GLY A 324 28.35 15.76 14.39
CA GLY A 324 29.78 15.95 14.14
C GLY A 324 30.30 17.31 14.59
N ILE A 325 29.54 18.39 14.35
CA ILE A 325 29.91 19.76 14.73
C ILE A 325 29.83 19.97 16.24
N ALA A 326 28.84 19.38 16.91
CA ALA A 326 28.63 19.58 18.34
C ALA A 326 29.56 18.73 19.24
N GLY A 327 30.36 17.82 18.67
CA GLY A 327 31.08 16.78 19.42
C GLY A 327 30.12 15.75 20.05
N GLU A 328 30.66 14.75 20.78
CA GLU A 328 29.81 13.91 21.63
C GLU A 328 28.98 14.83 22.55
N PRO A 329 27.66 14.59 22.68
CA PRO A 329 26.75 15.54 23.32
C PRO A 329 27.06 15.63 24.81
N LYS A 330 28.01 16.51 25.17
CA LYS A 330 28.19 16.96 26.54
C LYS A 330 27.01 17.86 26.88
N SER A 331 26.03 17.27 27.56
CA SER A 331 25.03 17.84 28.48
C SER A 331 24.11 19.00 28.04
N SER A 332 24.27 19.63 26.86
CA SER A 332 23.41 20.75 26.47
C SER A 332 22.10 20.30 25.79
N PRO A 333 20.92 20.62 26.33
CA PRO A 333 19.62 20.28 25.72
C PRO A 333 19.35 21.05 24.41
N ILE A 334 20.12 22.10 24.13
CA ILE A 334 19.98 22.95 22.93
C ILE A 334 20.38 22.17 21.67
N VAL A 335 21.43 21.35 21.73
CA VAL A 335 21.93 20.61 20.55
C VAL A 335 20.87 19.63 20.01
N PRO A 336 20.23 18.78 20.84
CA PRO A 336 19.11 17.95 20.40
C PRO A 336 17.91 18.75 19.88
N MET A 337 17.63 19.93 20.46
CA MET A 337 16.53 20.80 20.02
C MET A 337 16.80 21.34 18.61
N VAL A 338 17.97 21.94 18.39
CA VAL A 338 18.40 22.45 17.08
C VAL A 338 18.41 21.33 16.05
N ARG A 339 18.94 20.15 16.38
CA ARG A 339 18.94 18.98 15.49
C ARG A 339 17.52 18.60 15.06
N ARG A 340 16.59 18.47 16.02
CA ARG A 340 15.19 18.11 15.73
C ARG A 340 14.51 19.17 14.86
N PHE A 341 14.74 20.45 15.16
CA PHE A 341 14.18 21.55 14.39
C PHE A 341 14.69 21.56 12.95
N LEU A 342 16.00 21.41 12.72
CA LEU A 342 16.58 21.38 11.38
C LEU A 342 16.10 20.18 10.55
N VAL A 343 16.02 18.99 11.16
CA VAL A 343 15.48 17.80 10.49
C VAL A 343 14.00 17.98 10.15
N PHE A 344 13.21 18.55 11.06
CA PHE A 344 11.81 18.87 10.84
C PHE A 344 11.64 19.87 9.69
N LEU A 345 12.39 20.98 9.72
CA LEU A 345 12.34 22.03 8.70
C LEU A 345 12.72 21.47 7.32
N ALA A 346 13.81 20.70 7.24
CA ALA A 346 14.20 20.02 6.01
C ALA A 346 13.11 19.09 5.48
N GLY A 347 12.41 18.38 6.38
CA GLY A 347 11.27 17.55 6.04
C GLY A 347 10.10 18.34 5.46
N VAL A 348 9.70 19.44 6.12
CA VAL A 348 8.63 20.33 5.66
C VAL A 348 8.96 20.92 4.29
N VAL A 349 10.16 21.47 4.12
CA VAL A 349 10.63 22.05 2.85
C VAL A 349 10.64 20.99 1.76
N PHE A 350 11.17 19.79 2.04
CA PHE A 350 11.21 18.70 1.08
C PHE A 350 9.81 18.27 0.63
N VAL A 351 8.87 18.08 1.58
CA VAL A 351 7.48 17.74 1.26
C VAL A 351 6.83 18.84 0.42
N TYR A 352 6.98 20.10 0.83
CA TYR A 352 6.40 21.25 0.14
C TYR A 352 6.83 21.34 -1.33
N HIS A 353 8.11 21.04 -1.63
CA HIS A 353 8.62 21.13 -3.00
C HIS A 353 8.36 19.88 -3.85
N THR A 354 8.30 18.69 -3.25
CA THR A 354 8.19 17.44 -4.02
C THR A 354 6.75 16.92 -4.13
N PHE A 355 5.93 17.05 -3.10
CA PHE A 355 4.56 16.51 -3.11
C PHE A 355 3.66 17.13 -4.18
N PRO A 356 3.79 18.42 -4.55
CA PRO A 356 3.03 18.97 -5.67
C PRO A 356 3.23 18.23 -6.99
N TRP A 357 4.37 17.56 -7.21
CA TRP A 357 4.62 16.76 -8.43
C TRP A 357 3.65 15.58 -8.56
N ALA A 358 3.17 15.02 -7.44
CA ALA A 358 2.14 13.98 -7.43
C ALA A 358 0.73 14.55 -7.21
N CYS A 359 0.56 15.55 -6.33
CA CYS A 359 -0.77 16.10 -6.00
C CYS A 359 -1.41 16.87 -7.17
N ARG A 360 -0.61 17.29 -8.15
CA ARG A 360 -1.06 17.97 -9.37
C ARG A 360 -1.14 17.05 -10.57
N ASP A 361 -0.92 15.74 -10.39
CA ASP A 361 -1.12 14.76 -11.44
C ASP A 361 -2.61 14.76 -11.89
N PRO A 362 -2.91 15.06 -13.16
CA PRO A 362 -4.27 14.98 -13.69
C PRO A 362 -4.88 13.57 -13.52
N GLY A 363 -4.09 12.51 -13.70
CA GLY A 363 -4.60 11.14 -13.59
C GLY A 363 -5.10 10.81 -12.18
N LEU A 364 -4.31 11.16 -11.17
CA LEU A 364 -4.69 11.03 -9.77
C LEU A 364 -5.87 11.94 -9.40
N ARG A 365 -5.88 13.19 -9.86
CA ARG A 365 -6.98 14.13 -9.56
C ARG A 365 -8.30 13.65 -10.14
N GLU A 366 -8.31 13.22 -11.40
CA GLU A 366 -9.50 12.66 -12.02
C GLU A 366 -9.94 11.35 -11.35
N ALA A 367 -8.99 10.52 -10.91
CA ALA A 367 -9.30 9.31 -10.14
C ALA A 367 -9.95 9.64 -8.78
N ILE A 368 -9.42 10.62 -8.04
CA ILE A 368 -9.99 11.08 -6.77
C ILE A 368 -11.40 11.61 -7.01
N ASN A 369 -11.60 12.46 -8.02
CA ASN A 369 -12.91 13.05 -8.32
C ASN A 369 -13.90 12.03 -8.94
N GLY A 370 -13.39 10.97 -9.57
CA GLY A 370 -14.17 9.87 -10.11
C GLY A 370 -14.62 8.85 -9.06
N ALA A 371 -14.17 8.99 -7.81
CA ALA A 371 -14.62 8.15 -6.71
C ALA A 371 -16.08 8.49 -6.35
N PRO A 372 -16.97 7.49 -6.29
CA PRO A 372 -18.39 7.73 -6.10
C PRO A 372 -18.70 8.26 -4.70
N LEU A 373 -19.26 9.48 -4.63
CA LEU A 373 -19.85 10.05 -3.43
C LEU A 373 -21.33 10.37 -3.71
N PRO A 374 -22.27 9.48 -3.37
CA PRO A 374 -23.69 9.69 -3.62
C PRO A 374 -24.23 10.98 -2.97
N TRP A 375 -23.66 11.39 -1.83
CA TRP A 375 -24.03 12.63 -1.14
C TRP A 375 -22.80 13.36 -0.59
N SER A 376 -22.75 14.69 -0.73
CA SER A 376 -21.62 15.49 -0.22
C SER A 376 -22.07 16.27 1.02
N LEU A 377 -21.58 15.86 2.19
CA LEU A 377 -21.86 16.52 3.47
C LEU A 377 -21.20 17.90 3.50
N ALA A 378 -19.98 18.00 2.98
CA ALA A 378 -19.28 19.28 2.87
C ALA A 378 -20.05 20.28 2.01
N ARG A 379 -20.64 19.87 0.88
CA ARG A 379 -21.49 20.76 0.06
C ARG A 379 -22.76 21.19 0.78
N LEU A 380 -23.41 20.29 1.53
CA LEU A 380 -24.61 20.63 2.30
C LEU A 380 -24.30 21.66 3.40
N LEU A 381 -23.17 21.49 4.09
CA LEU A 381 -22.73 22.42 5.14
C LEU A 381 -22.28 23.76 4.55
N LEU A 382 -21.55 23.76 3.43
CA LEU A 382 -21.06 24.97 2.78
C LEU A 382 -22.17 25.74 2.05
N ALA A 383 -23.24 25.08 1.59
CA ALA A 383 -24.40 25.77 1.01
C ALA A 383 -25.22 26.56 2.05
N SER A 384 -24.93 26.40 3.34
CA SER A 384 -25.58 27.10 4.44
C SER A 384 -24.85 28.39 4.88
N PHE A 385 -23.73 28.71 4.22
CA PHE A 385 -22.92 29.92 4.40
C PHE A 385 -22.78 30.65 3.07
#